data_AF-A0A512PPH0-F1
#
_entry.id   AF-A0A512PPH0-F1
#
_cell.length_a   1.000
_cell.length_b   1.000
_cell.length_c   1.000
_cell.angle_alpha   90.00
_cell.angle_beta   90.00
_cell.angle_gamma   90.00
#
_symmetry.space_group_name_H-M   'P 1'
#
loop_
_entity.id
_entity.type
_entity.pdbx_description
1 polymer ?
#
loop_
_entity_poly.entity_id
_entity_poly.type
_entity_poly.pdbx_seq_one_letter_code
_entity_poly.pdbx_strand_id
1 'polypeptide(L)'
;MSRATKGKKRIQVQVDRNLYDDSNEVLADIGISQTTLIKALLKKVVAEGKVPFELSQSNEDRLNSGIAREVRTSNIPEIKDRQAAERYLLENGDDSFDQNK
;
A
#
# COMPACT_ATOMS: atom_id res chain seq x y z
N MET A 1 22.86 31.30 -26.48
CA MET A 1 23.03 31.89 -25.13
C MET A 1 21.78 31.61 -24.31
N SER A 2 21.82 30.66 -23.36
CA SER A 2 20.65 30.37 -22.51
C SER A 2 20.79 31.12 -21.19
N ARG A 3 19.89 32.09 -20.97
CA ARG A 3 19.78 32.84 -19.72
C ARG A 3 19.25 31.86 -18.67
N ALA A 4 20.16 31.27 -17.90
CA ALA A 4 19.81 30.42 -16.77
C ALA A 4 18.76 31.17 -15.92
N THR A 5 17.62 30.51 -15.70
CA THR A 5 16.47 30.97 -14.93
C THR A 5 16.89 31.34 -13.50
N LYS A 6 17.39 32.56 -13.30
CA LYS A 6 17.91 33.06 -12.02
C LYS A 6 16.76 33.00 -10.99
N GLY A 7 16.84 32.06 -10.05
CA GLY A 7 15.90 31.91 -8.92
C GLY A 7 14.93 30.72 -8.97
N LYS A 8 14.88 29.92 -10.05
CA LYS A 8 14.03 28.71 -10.11
C LYS A 8 14.89 27.44 -10.04
N LYS A 9 14.46 26.47 -9.24
CA LYS A 9 15.03 25.11 -9.20
C LYS A 9 14.07 24.15 -9.88
N ARG A 10 14.60 23.18 -10.63
CA ARG A 10 13.83 22.11 -11.27
C ARG A 10 13.88 20.86 -10.39
N ILE A 11 12.73 20.23 -10.20
CA ILE A 11 12.61 18.91 -9.57
C ILE A 11 12.39 17.89 -10.70
N GLN A 12 13.18 16.81 -10.72
CA GLN A 12 13.06 15.69 -11.65
C GLN A 12 12.97 14.41 -10.85
N VAL A 13 11.94 13.60 -11.10
CA VAL A 13 11.68 12.33 -10.43
C VAL A 13 11.19 11.34 -11.48
N GLN A 14 11.69 10.11 -11.43
CA GLN A 14 11.16 9.00 -12.22
C GLN A 14 10.05 8.33 -11.41
N VAL A 15 8.94 8.05 -12.06
CA VAL A 15 7.78 7.37 -11.46
C VAL A 15 7.34 6.23 -12.36
N ASP A 16 6.67 5.25 -11.78
CA ASP A 16 6.02 4.19 -12.55
C ASP A 16 5.01 4.79 -13.54
N ARG A 17 4.90 4.18 -14.71
CA ARG A 17 4.06 4.69 -15.80
C ARG A 17 2.58 4.66 -15.42
N ASN A 18 2.11 3.57 -14.83
CA ASN A 18 0.69 3.44 -14.47
C ASN A 18 0.36 4.43 -13.35
N LEU A 19 1.24 4.55 -12.36
CA LEU A 19 1.08 5.57 -11.30
C LEU A 19 0.98 7.00 -11.89
N TYR A 20 1.80 7.31 -12.90
CA TYR A 20 1.73 8.59 -13.59
C TYR A 20 0.39 8.80 -14.28
N ASP A 21 -0.04 7.82 -15.08
CA ASP A 21 -1.27 7.90 -15.88
C ASP A 21 -2.51 8.00 -14.97
N ASP A 22 -2.64 7.09 -13.99
CA ASP A 22 -3.76 7.05 -13.03
C ASP A 22 -3.85 8.34 -12.21
N SER A 23 -2.72 8.83 -11.69
CA SER A 23 -2.72 10.08 -10.91
C SER A 23 -3.08 11.29 -11.78
N ASN A 24 -2.72 11.29 -13.05
CA ASN A 24 -3.02 12.40 -13.95
C ASN A 24 -4.50 12.44 -14.33
N GLU A 25 -5.15 11.28 -14.48
CA GLU A 25 -6.60 11.18 -14.67
C GLU A 25 -7.35 11.76 -13.47
N VAL A 26 -7.06 11.27 -12.26
CA VAL A 26 -7.69 11.74 -11.02
C VAL A 26 -7.51 13.25 -10.82
N LEU A 27 -6.32 13.78 -11.13
CA LEU A 27 -6.05 15.20 -10.98
C LEU A 27 -6.75 16.05 -12.05
N ALA A 28 -6.92 15.53 -13.27
CA ALA A 28 -7.65 16.18 -14.33
C ALA A 28 -9.14 16.35 -13.97
N ASP A 29 -9.74 15.35 -13.34
CA ASP A 29 -11.15 15.39 -12.89
C ASP A 29 -11.43 16.56 -11.93
N ILE A 30 -10.45 16.92 -11.10
CA ILE A 30 -10.54 18.06 -10.17
C ILE A 30 -9.91 19.34 -10.72
N GLY A 31 -9.48 19.35 -11.99
CA GLY A 31 -8.92 20.53 -12.67
C GLY A 31 -7.53 20.95 -12.17
N ILE A 32 -6.76 20.03 -11.60
CA ILE A 32 -5.42 20.29 -11.06
C ILE A 32 -4.37 19.57 -11.91
N SER A 33 -3.21 20.21 -12.15
CA SER A 33 -2.06 19.54 -12.76
C SER A 33 -1.16 18.93 -11.69
N GLN A 34 -0.41 17.86 -12.01
CA GLN A 34 0.62 17.31 -11.13
C GLN A 34 1.62 18.38 -10.64
N THR A 35 2.01 19.31 -11.52
CA THR A 35 2.91 20.42 -11.15
C THR A 35 2.29 21.35 -10.10
N THR A 36 0.98 21.61 -10.20
CA THR A 36 0.25 22.41 -9.22
C THR A 36 0.19 21.70 -7.88
N LEU A 37 -0.11 20.40 -7.87
CA LEU A 37 -0.12 19.57 -6.66
C LEU A 37 1.24 19.60 -5.95
N ILE A 38 2.33 19.33 -6.66
CA ILE A 38 3.69 19.33 -6.09
C ILE A 38 4.02 20.68 -5.46
N LYS A 39 3.69 21.79 -6.13
CA LYS A 39 3.91 23.14 -5.57
C LYS A 39 3.08 23.39 -4.31
N ALA A 40 1.83 22.92 -4.28
CA ALA A 40 0.96 23.07 -3.11
C ALA A 40 1.50 22.28 -1.91
N LEU A 41 1.94 21.03 -2.13
CA LEU A 41 2.54 20.19 -1.09
C LEU A 41 3.82 20.84 -0.51
N LEU A 42 4.71 21.34 -1.37
CA LEU A 42 5.93 22.03 -0.92
C LEU A 42 5.61 23.29 -0.10
N LYS A 43 4.61 24.08 -0.51
CA LYS A 43 4.16 25.24 0.28
C LYS A 43 3.62 24.82 1.64
N LYS A 44 2.84 23.73 1.70
CA LYS A 44 2.28 23.21 2.94
C LYS A 44 3.37 22.68 3.88
N VAL A 45 4.40 22.02 3.36
CA VAL A 45 5.59 21.62 4.14
C VAL A 45 6.24 22.84 4.80
N VAL A 46 6.45 23.92 4.05
CA VAL A 46 7.08 25.14 4.58
C VAL A 46 6.18 25.84 5.61
N ALA A 47 4.86 25.85 5.37
CA ALA A 47 3.91 26.51 6.25
C ALA A 47 3.69 25.77 7.58
N GLU A 48 3.66 24.44 7.55
CA GLU A 48 3.33 23.61 8.72
C GLU A 48 4.55 22.97 9.40
N GLY A 49 5.73 23.00 8.75
CA GLY A 49 6.94 22.35 9.26
C GLY A 49 6.87 20.83 9.33
N LYS A 50 5.93 20.19 8.60
CA LYS A 50 5.72 18.74 8.58
C LYS A 50 5.35 18.21 7.20
N VAL A 51 5.42 16.89 7.02
CA VAL A 51 4.95 16.22 5.80
C VAL A 51 3.42 16.32 5.72
N PRO A 52 2.84 16.79 4.60
CA PRO A 52 1.42 17.16 4.51
C PRO A 52 0.48 15.99 4.21
N PHE A 53 0.85 14.79 4.65
CA PHE A 53 0.06 13.57 4.56
C PHE A 53 0.56 12.60 5.64
N GLU A 54 -0.31 11.70 6.06
CA GLU A 54 0.05 10.67 7.03
C GLU A 54 0.99 9.66 6.38
N LEU A 55 2.15 9.43 6.99
CA LEU A 55 3.07 8.37 6.58
C LEU A 55 2.70 7.08 7.30
N SER A 56 1.52 6.55 6.97
CA SER A 56 1.05 5.27 7.48
C SER A 56 0.94 4.27 6.32
N GLN A 57 1.12 2.99 6.66
CA GLN A 57 0.70 1.92 5.75
C GLN A 57 -0.82 2.01 5.59
N SER A 58 -1.31 1.85 4.36
CA SER A 58 -2.76 1.77 4.13
C SER A 58 -3.36 0.65 5.00
N ASN A 59 -4.64 0.76 5.35
CA ASN A 59 -5.29 -0.31 6.11
C ASN A 59 -5.23 -1.65 5.36
N GLU A 60 -5.29 -1.62 4.03
CA GLU A 60 -5.09 -2.80 3.18
C GLU A 60 -3.66 -3.34 3.26
N ASP A 61 -2.64 -2.49 3.20
CA ASP A 61 -1.24 -2.93 3.35
C ASP A 61 -0.96 -3.49 4.76
N ARG A 62 -1.60 -2.91 5.78
CA ARG A 62 -1.57 -3.43 7.15
C ARG A 62 -2.29 -4.76 7.29
N LEU A 63 -3.47 -4.92 6.67
CA LEU A 63 -4.21 -6.17 6.65
C LEU A 63 -3.43 -7.25 5.91
N ASN A 64 -2.88 -6.93 4.73
CA ASN A 64 -2.08 -7.86 3.93
C ASN A 64 -0.81 -8.28 4.67
N SER A 65 -0.10 -7.35 5.31
CA SER A 65 1.07 -7.69 6.14
C SER A 65 0.70 -8.44 7.42
N GLY A 66 -0.47 -8.16 8.01
CA GLY A 66 -1.05 -8.89 9.13
C GLY A 66 -1.37 -10.34 8.76
N ILE A 67 -2.13 -10.55 7.69
CA ILE A 67 -2.47 -11.88 7.14
C ILE A 67 -1.18 -12.64 6.78
N ALA A 68 -0.25 -11.99 6.06
CA ALA A 68 1.01 -12.65 5.69
C ALA A 68 1.86 -13.03 6.90
N ARG A 69 1.85 -12.22 7.97
CA ARG A 69 2.51 -12.57 9.24
C ARG A 69 1.78 -13.74 9.90
N GLU A 70 0.47 -13.66 10.03
CA GLU A 70 -0.35 -14.68 10.69
C GLU A 70 -0.25 -16.03 9.99
N VAL A 71 -0.24 -16.06 8.65
CA VAL A 71 -0.03 -17.28 7.86
C VAL A 71 1.35 -17.90 8.10
N ARG A 72 2.39 -17.07 8.31
CA ARG A 72 3.75 -17.57 8.60
C ARG A 72 3.91 -18.09 10.02
N THR A 73 3.20 -17.52 10.99
CA THR A 73 3.29 -17.89 12.40
C THR A 73 2.25 -18.92 12.82
N SER A 74 1.17 -19.06 12.06
CA SER A 74 0.14 -20.05 12.32
C SER A 74 0.65 -21.44 11.98
N ASN A 75 0.32 -22.41 12.83
CA ASN A 75 0.58 -23.83 12.62
C ASN A 75 -0.44 -24.40 11.60
N ILE A 76 -0.49 -23.81 10.40
CA ILE A 76 -1.46 -24.20 9.37
C ILE A 76 -1.03 -25.57 8.82
N PRO A 77 -1.90 -26.59 8.88
CA PRO A 77 -1.57 -27.92 8.38
C PRO A 77 -1.41 -27.90 6.85
N GLU A 78 -0.37 -28.58 6.35
CA GLU A 78 -0.17 -28.78 4.92
C GLU A 78 -1.19 -29.82 4.40
N ILE A 79 -2.17 -29.37 3.61
CA ILE A 79 -3.24 -30.22 3.08
C ILE A 79 -2.78 -30.89 1.79
N LYS A 80 -2.51 -32.20 1.84
CA LYS A 80 -1.89 -32.96 0.73
C LYS A 80 -2.89 -33.72 -0.14
N ASP A 81 -4.13 -33.88 0.32
CA ASP A 81 -5.15 -34.64 -0.39
C ASP A 81 -6.57 -34.12 -0.09
N ARG A 82 -7.52 -34.60 -0.89
CA ARG A 82 -8.93 -34.17 -0.83
C ARG A 82 -9.58 -34.50 0.52
N GLN A 83 -9.25 -35.62 1.15
CA GLN A 83 -9.83 -36.01 2.44
C GLN A 83 -9.31 -35.13 3.58
N ALA A 84 -8.02 -34.78 3.55
CA ALA A 84 -7.43 -33.81 4.46
C ALA A 84 -8.06 -32.41 4.29
N ALA A 85 -8.38 -32.01 3.06
CA ALA A 85 -9.06 -30.75 2.80
C ALA A 85 -10.48 -30.74 3.37
N GLU A 86 -11.23 -31.82 3.14
CA GLU A 86 -12.61 -31.98 3.62
C GLU A 86 -12.67 -31.97 5.16
N ARG A 87 -11.75 -32.66 5.85
CA ARG A 87 -11.66 -32.62 7.32
C ARG A 87 -11.36 -31.22 7.86
N TYR A 88 -10.35 -30.55 7.31
CA TYR A 88 -9.94 -29.23 7.79
C TYR A 88 -11.00 -28.14 7.60
N LEU A 89 -11.74 -28.19 6.49
CA LEU A 89 -12.73 -27.16 6.13
C LEU A 89 -14.12 -27.40 6.73
N LEU A 90 -14.48 -28.67 7.00
CA LEU A 90 -15.86 -29.05 7.33
C LEU A 90 -16.01 -29.58 8.77
N GLU A 91 -14.91 -29.93 9.44
CA GLU A 91 -14.93 -30.58 10.75
C GLU A 91 -14.31 -29.65 11.83
N ASN A 92 -14.68 -28.35 11.83
CA ASN A 92 -14.44 -27.35 12.89
C ASN A 92 -13.05 -27.34 13.59
N GLY A 93 -11.98 -27.78 12.93
CA GLY A 93 -10.59 -27.44 13.21
C GLY A 93 -10.10 -27.60 14.66
N ASP A 94 -10.66 -28.51 15.45
CA ASP A 94 -10.23 -28.75 16.83
C ASP A 94 -10.04 -30.25 17.10
N ASP A 95 -8.86 -30.75 16.73
CA ASP A 95 -8.42 -32.13 17.02
C ASP A 95 -8.14 -32.35 18.53
N SER A 96 -8.38 -31.36 19.41
CA SER A 96 -8.13 -31.50 20.85
C SER A 96 -9.11 -32.44 21.57
N PHE A 97 -10.16 -32.92 20.90
CA PHE A 97 -11.14 -33.87 21.46
C PHE A 97 -10.86 -35.35 21.16
N ASP A 98 -9.91 -35.68 20.29
CA ASP A 98 -9.65 -37.06 19.88
C ASP A 98 -8.62 -37.80 20.75
N GLN A 99 -8.08 -37.18 21.80
CA GLN A 99 -7.15 -37.84 22.73
C GLN A 99 -7.82 -38.75 23.77
N ASN A 100 -9.14 -38.96 23.72
CA ASN A 100 -9.82 -39.94 24.56
C ASN A 100 -10.66 -40.91 23.70
N LYS A 101 -9.99 -41.89 23.08
CA LYS A 101 -10.64 -43.15 22.73
C LYS A 101 -9.67 -44.32 22.69
#